data_AF-T1I4M0-F1
#
_entry.id   AF-T1I4M0-F1
#
_cell.length_a   1.000
_cell.length_b   1.000
_cell.length_c   1.000
_cell.angle_alpha   90.00
_cell.angle_beta   90.00
_cell.angle_gamma   90.00
#
_symmetry.space_group_name_H-M   'P 1'
#
loop_
_entity.id
_entity.type
_entity.pdbx_description
1 polymer ?
#
loop_
_entity_poly.entity_id
_entity_poly.type
_entity_poly.pdbx_seq_one_letter_code
_entity_poly.pdbx_strand_id
1 'polypeptide(L)'
;MKCKFCSNVGTVDVVKGSIKPLRTNDNNLIDNQLAVIFDCRGIEPVAFDPQGTWIAKSDETNTQFDDVEFGAEEDSWAGYDEKGKCPVSIDNFKSTFERLK
;
A
#
# COMPACT_ATOMS: atom_id res chain seq x y z
N MET A 1 15.04 15.12 -7.76
CA MET A 1 15.18 15.82 -6.47
C MET A 1 16.64 16.22 -6.24
N LYS A 2 16.93 17.47 -5.89
CA LYS A 2 18.29 17.92 -5.55
C LYS A 2 18.50 17.83 -4.03
N CYS A 3 19.53 17.13 -3.58
CA CYS A 3 19.88 17.03 -2.16
C CYS A 3 20.27 18.41 -1.62
N LYS A 4 19.62 18.84 -0.53
CA LYS A 4 19.87 20.14 0.10
C LYS A 4 21.25 20.24 0.75
N PHE A 5 21.87 19.11 1.08
CA PHE A 5 23.18 19.06 1.72
C PHE A 5 24.32 18.98 0.69
N CYS A 6 24.37 17.93 -0.14
CA CYS A 6 25.50 17.69 -1.06
C CYS A 6 25.27 18.18 -2.50
N SER A 7 24.12 18.78 -2.81
CA SER A 7 23.73 19.24 -4.15
C SER A 7 23.62 18.18 -5.25
N ASN A 8 23.89 16.90 -4.97
CA ASN A 8 23.65 15.80 -5.90
C ASN A 8 22.17 15.71 -6.27
N VAL A 9 21.89 15.30 -7.50
CA VAL A 9 20.52 15.12 -8.00
C VAL A 9 20.23 13.63 -8.04
N GLY A 10 19.14 13.23 -7.36
CA GLY A 10 18.59 11.89 -7.43
C GLY A 10 17.22 11.86 -8.09
N THR A 11 16.82 10.71 -8.62
CA THR A 11 15.51 10.47 -9.24
C THR A 11 14.88 9.21 -8.66
N VAL A 12 13.55 9.21 -8.58
CA VAL A 12 12.72 8.06 -8.24
C VAL A 12 11.60 8.02 -9.25
N ASP A 13 11.43 6.89 -9.92
CA ASP A 13 10.30 6.64 -10.82
C ASP A 13 9.64 5.31 -10.45
N VAL A 14 8.32 5.22 -10.58
CA VAL A 14 7.61 3.94 -10.44
C VAL A 14 7.87 3.10 -11.68
N VAL A 15 8.33 1.86 -11.48
CA VAL A 15 8.51 0.91 -12.58
C VAL A 15 7.14 0.57 -13.16
N LYS A 16 6.96 0.83 -14.46
CA LYS A 16 5.67 0.60 -15.13
C LYS A 16 5.21 -0.85 -14.96
N GLY A 17 3.99 -1.03 -14.49
CA GLY A 17 3.38 -2.35 -14.27
C GLY A 17 3.82 -3.05 -12.99
N SER A 18 4.61 -2.41 -12.12
CA SER A 18 4.96 -2.97 -10.81
C SER A 18 3.79 -2.98 -9.83
N ILE A 19 2.88 -2.00 -9.95
CA ILE A 19 1.73 -1.87 -9.05
C ILE A 19 0.74 -3.00 -9.37
N LYS A 20 0.46 -3.82 -8.36
CA LYS A 20 -0.49 -4.92 -8.43
C LYS A 20 -1.42 -4.88 -7.22
N PRO A 21 -2.66 -5.37 -7.34
CA PRO A 21 -3.53 -5.52 -6.18
C PRO A 21 -2.89 -6.42 -5.13
N LEU A 22 -2.92 -5.97 -3.88
CA LEU A 22 -2.60 -6.80 -2.72
C LEU A 22 -3.79 -7.72 -2.46
N ARG A 23 -3.53 -9.00 -2.18
CA ARG A 23 -4.57 -10.01 -2.01
C ARG A 23 -4.49 -10.67 -0.66
N THR A 24 -5.61 -11.14 -0.15
CA THR A 24 -5.61 -12.04 1.00
C THR A 24 -4.99 -13.39 0.60
N ASN A 25 -4.28 -14.01 1.53
CA ASN A 25 -3.85 -15.40 1.43
C ASN A 25 -4.91 -16.33 2.03
N ASP A 26 -4.67 -17.64 2.03
CA ASP A 26 -5.59 -18.66 2.56
C ASP A 26 -5.93 -18.49 4.06
N ASN A 27 -5.16 -17.68 4.79
CA ASN A 27 -5.37 -17.37 6.21
C ASN A 27 -6.06 -16.00 6.42
N ASN A 28 -6.60 -15.38 5.36
CA ASN A 28 -7.17 -14.03 5.38
C ASN A 28 -6.18 -12.94 5.81
N LEU A 29 -4.88 -13.13 5.53
CA LEU A 29 -3.85 -12.14 5.81
C LEU A 29 -3.30 -11.53 4.52
N ILE A 30 -2.93 -10.25 4.58
CA ILE A 30 -2.16 -9.56 3.54
C ILE A 30 -0.74 -9.40 4.09
N ASP A 31 0.13 -10.36 3.84
CA ASP A 31 1.49 -10.39 4.41
C ASP A 31 2.59 -10.41 3.33
N ASN A 32 3.63 -9.59 3.55
CA ASN A 32 4.88 -9.59 2.77
C ASN A 32 4.71 -9.56 1.23
N GLN A 33 3.70 -8.83 0.74
CA GLN A 33 3.46 -8.68 -0.69
C GLN A 33 4.12 -7.44 -1.27
N LEU A 34 4.67 -7.60 -2.47
CA LEU A 34 5.26 -6.51 -3.23
C LEU A 34 4.15 -5.57 -3.73
N ALA A 35 4.08 -4.36 -3.16
CA ALA A 35 3.11 -3.34 -3.56
C ALA A 35 3.55 -2.58 -4.83
N VAL A 36 4.81 -2.16 -4.89
CA VAL A 36 5.35 -1.28 -5.95
C VAL A 36 6.87 -1.43 -6.05
N ILE A 37 7.41 -1.20 -7.25
CA ILE A 37 8.87 -1.15 -7.48
C ILE A 37 9.23 0.27 -7.92
N PHE A 38 10.32 0.78 -7.36
CA PHE A 38 10.90 2.07 -7.72
C PHE A 38 12.24 1.90 -8.44
N ASP A 39 12.43 2.60 -9.57
CA ASP A 39 13.76 2.85 -10.16
C ASP A 39 14.37 4.07 -9.46
N CYS A 40 15.40 3.81 -8.66
CA CYS A 40 16.03 4.76 -7.77
C CYS A 40 17.45 5.08 -8.22
N ARG A 41 17.77 6.36 -8.43
CA ARG A 41 19.13 6.81 -8.79
C ARG A 41 19.57 7.91 -7.84
N GLY A 42 20.56 7.64 -6.99
CA GLY A 42 21.13 8.64 -6.07
C GLY A 42 20.19 9.08 -4.94
N ILE A 43 19.11 8.35 -4.71
CA ILE A 43 18.13 8.52 -3.61
C ILE A 43 17.47 7.16 -3.38
N GLU A 44 17.02 6.90 -2.15
CA GLU A 44 16.25 5.71 -1.80
C GLU A 44 15.10 6.08 -0.85
N PRO A 45 13.91 5.47 -1.00
CA PRO A 45 12.82 5.64 -0.05
C PRO A 45 13.11 4.86 1.24
N VAL A 46 12.74 5.45 2.39
CA VAL A 46 13.02 4.89 3.72
C VAL A 46 11.77 4.71 4.58
N ALA A 47 10.65 5.33 4.19
CA ALA A 47 9.37 5.25 4.87
C ALA A 47 8.25 5.45 3.84
N PHE A 48 7.09 4.86 4.12
CA PHE A 48 5.89 5.00 3.31
C PHE A 48 4.72 5.34 4.22
N ASP A 49 3.94 6.32 3.79
CA ASP A 49 2.71 6.76 4.44
C ASP A 49 1.57 6.54 3.43
N PRO A 50 0.61 5.64 3.72
CA PRO A 50 -0.43 5.21 2.79
C PRO A 50 -1.56 6.24 2.63
N GLN A 51 -1.26 7.54 2.72
CA GLN A 51 -2.26 8.62 2.62
C GLN A 51 -3.07 8.56 1.32
N GLY A 52 -4.27 9.10 1.41
CA GLY A 52 -5.22 9.17 0.30
C GLY A 52 -6.13 7.96 0.25
N THR A 53 -6.81 7.83 -0.88
CA THR A 53 -7.94 6.92 -1.02
C THR A 53 -7.52 5.64 -1.74
N TRP A 54 -7.84 4.50 -1.14
CA TRP A 54 -7.61 3.16 -1.66
C TRP A 54 -8.92 2.51 -2.08
N ILE A 55 -8.81 1.58 -3.03
CA ILE A 55 -9.92 0.74 -3.45
C ILE A 55 -9.68 -0.66 -2.89
N ALA A 56 -10.64 -1.17 -2.11
CA ALA A 56 -10.66 -2.54 -1.64
C ALA A 56 -11.85 -3.30 -2.23
N LYS A 57 -11.73 -4.62 -2.27
CA LYS A 57 -12.79 -5.50 -2.77
C LYS A 57 -12.88 -6.74 -1.89
N SER A 58 -14.09 -7.04 -1.42
CA SER A 58 -14.38 -8.26 -0.67
C SER A 58 -14.20 -9.49 -1.58
N ASP A 59 -13.40 -10.46 -1.14
CA ASP A 59 -13.16 -11.70 -1.89
C ASP A 59 -14.41 -12.57 -1.98
N GLU A 60 -15.26 -12.55 -0.94
CA GLU A 60 -16.46 -13.38 -0.85
C GLU A 60 -17.60 -12.86 -1.74
N THR A 61 -17.85 -11.55 -1.69
CA THR A 61 -19.08 -10.97 -2.28
C THR A 61 -18.82 -10.08 -3.48
N ASN A 62 -17.55 -9.78 -3.76
CA ASN A 62 -17.14 -8.78 -4.74
C ASN A 62 -17.67 -7.37 -4.45
N THR A 63 -18.12 -7.07 -3.23
CA THR A 63 -18.43 -5.69 -2.80
C THR A 63 -17.17 -4.84 -2.88
N GLN A 64 -17.28 -3.69 -3.54
CA GLN A 64 -16.19 -2.73 -3.74
C GLN A 64 -16.34 -1.58 -2.73
N PHE A 65 -15.22 -1.18 -2.15
CA PHE A 65 -15.10 -0.05 -1.25
C PHE A 65 -14.14 0.94 -1.91
N ASP A 66 -14.64 2.09 -2.34
CA ASP A 66 -13.87 3.09 -3.10
C ASP A 66 -13.18 4.13 -2.23
N ASP A 67 -13.56 4.20 -0.95
CA ASP A 67 -13.13 5.23 -0.01
C ASP A 67 -12.41 4.63 1.21
N VAL A 68 -11.42 3.75 0.96
CA VAL A 68 -10.59 3.16 2.03
C VAL A 68 -9.44 4.11 2.35
N GLU A 69 -9.42 4.65 3.56
CA GLU A 69 -8.40 5.59 4.02
C GLU A 69 -7.76 5.07 5.32
N PHE A 70 -6.43 5.15 5.40
CA PHE A 70 -5.66 4.85 6.60
C PHE A 70 -5.27 6.17 7.25
N GLY A 71 -5.71 6.38 8.48
CA GLY A 71 -5.41 7.60 9.22
C GLY A 71 -3.96 7.61 9.71
N ALA A 72 -3.41 8.81 9.94
CA ALA A 72 -2.08 8.96 10.53
C ALA A 72 -1.99 8.48 12.01
N GLU A 73 -3.14 8.31 12.68
CA GLU A 73 -3.23 7.88 14.08
C GLU A 73 -3.64 6.41 14.24
N GLU A 74 -4.46 5.90 13.33
CA GLU A 74 -4.99 4.54 13.34
C GLU A 74 -4.70 3.93 11.97
N ASP A 75 -3.66 3.09 11.89
CA ASP A 75 -3.24 2.30 10.71
C ASP A 75 -4.29 1.20 10.36
N SER A 76 -5.57 1.58 10.41
CA SER A 76 -6.72 0.69 10.28
C SER A 76 -7.88 1.37 9.58
N TRP A 77 -8.67 0.56 8.90
CA TRP A 77 -9.94 0.92 8.28
C TRP A 77 -10.98 -0.16 8.61
N ALA A 78 -12.22 0.25 8.82
CA ALA A 78 -13.34 -0.66 9.05
C ALA A 78 -14.53 -0.28 8.16
N GLY A 79 -15.26 -1.30 7.71
CA GLY A 79 -16.46 -1.18 6.90
C GLY A 79 -17.43 -2.32 7.13
N TYR A 80 -18.52 -2.32 6.37
CA TYR A 80 -19.55 -3.37 6.44
C TYR A 80 -19.91 -3.84 5.04
N ASP A 81 -19.81 -5.14 4.80
CA ASP A 81 -20.19 -5.76 3.53
C ASP A 81 -21.68 -6.12 3.56
N GLU A 82 -22.52 -5.27 2.98
CA GLU A 82 -23.98 -5.45 2.93
C GLU A 82 -24.41 -6.76 2.25
N LYS A 83 -23.63 -7.24 1.27
CA LYS A 83 -23.95 -8.50 0.58
C LYS A 83 -23.59 -9.71 1.45
N GLY A 84 -22.45 -9.64 2.13
CA GLY A 84 -21.96 -10.69 3.02
C GLY A 84 -22.66 -10.67 4.39
N LYS A 85 -23.27 -9.54 4.74
CA LYS A 85 -23.84 -9.24 6.05
C LYS A 85 -22.83 -9.40 7.19
N CYS A 86 -21.59 -8.99 6.94
CA CYS A 86 -20.48 -9.13 7.87
C CYS A 86 -19.65 -7.83 7.96
N PRO A 87 -19.06 -7.54 9.14
CA PRO A 87 -18.06 -6.50 9.26
C PRO A 87 -16.78 -6.91 8.54
N VAL A 88 -16.09 -5.94 7.95
CA VAL A 88 -14.79 -6.11 7.31
C VAL A 88 -13.83 -5.04 7.80
N SER A 89 -12.55 -5.36 7.96
CA SER A 89 -11.54 -4.40 8.36
C SER A 89 -10.19 -4.71 7.72
N ILE A 90 -9.35 -3.68 7.62
CA ILE A 90 -7.93 -3.80 7.33
C ILE A 90 -7.22 -3.13 8.49
N ASP A 91 -6.43 -3.87 9.24
CA ASP A 91 -5.80 -3.40 10.47
C ASP A 91 -4.29 -3.61 10.43
N ASN A 92 -3.55 -2.85 11.23
CA ASN A 92 -2.10 -2.98 11.41
C ASN A 92 -1.32 -2.84 10.09
N PHE A 93 -1.66 -1.83 9.28
CA PHE A 93 -0.92 -1.55 8.06
C PHE A 93 0.58 -1.36 8.36
N LYS A 94 1.44 -2.10 7.66
CA LYS A 94 2.90 -2.00 7.78
C LYS A 94 3.53 -2.09 6.41
N SER A 95 4.60 -1.33 6.23
CA SER A 95 5.38 -1.33 4.99
C SER A 95 6.88 -1.37 5.28
N THR A 96 7.62 -2.01 4.38
CA THR A 96 9.08 -2.04 4.39
C THR A 96 9.59 -1.86 2.97
N PHE A 97 10.83 -1.37 2.85
CA PHE A 97 11.53 -1.31 1.57
C PHE A 97 12.60 -2.39 1.53
N GLU A 98 12.60 -3.20 0.47
CA GLU A 98 13.63 -4.19 0.21
C GLU A 98 14.34 -3.89 -1.10
N ARG A 99 15.67 -4.04 -1.10
CA ARG A 99 16.47 -3.88 -2.30
C ARG A 99 16.36 -5.14 -3.15
N LEU A 100 15.73 -5.02 -4.32
CA LEU A 100 15.69 -6.09 -5.32
C LEU A 100 17.11 -6.38 -5.85
N LYS A 101 17.43 -7.66 -6.01
CA LYS A 101 18.70 -8.14 -6.54
C LYS A 101 18.68 -8.19 -8.07
#